data_AF-A0A7T8KKS5-F1
#
_entry.id   AF-A0A7T8KKS5-F1
#
_cell.length_a   1.000
_cell.length_b   1.000
_cell.length_c   1.000
_cell.angle_alpha   90.00
_cell.angle_beta   90.00
_cell.angle_gamma   90.00
#
_symmetry.space_group_name_H-M   'P 1'
#
loop_
_entity.id
_entity.type
_entity.pdbx_description
1 polymer ?
#
loop_
_entity_poly.entity_id
_entity_poly.type
_entity_poly.pdbx_seq_one_letter_code
_entity_poly.pdbx_strand_id
1 'polypeptide(L)'
;MKRVGCTQAFLKLNFELGLGVLDKNVMMDETSVSFFTPESKRGSSQWLPKGSYPPLKFKRQESRKKQMVRSFFDNCGVIFQHYLPMRTPSSWPCSRMS
;
A
#
# COMPACT_ATOMS: atom_id res chain seq x y z
N MET A 1 13.11 -17.84 13.48
CA MET A 1 13.15 -16.76 12.47
C MET A 1 12.53 -17.30 11.18
N LYS A 2 11.28 -16.93 10.82
CA LYS A 2 10.53 -17.60 9.73
C LYS A 2 11.00 -17.21 8.31
N ARG A 3 11.56 -16.00 8.14
CA ARG A 3 11.98 -15.50 6.82
C ARG A 3 13.10 -16.34 6.20
N VAL A 4 14.16 -16.61 6.95
CA VAL A 4 15.34 -17.36 6.46
C VAL A 4 14.96 -18.77 6.04
N GLY A 5 14.14 -19.47 6.85
CA GLY A 5 13.67 -20.82 6.52
C GLY A 5 12.83 -20.87 5.25
N CYS A 6 11.89 -19.93 5.07
CA CYS A 6 11.09 -19.83 3.85
C CYS A 6 11.97 -19.54 2.62
N THR A 7 12.95 -18.63 2.75
CA THR A 7 13.87 -18.31 1.65
C THR A 7 14.70 -19.53 1.25
N GLN A 8 15.24 -20.26 2.23
CA GLN A 8 16.05 -21.45 1.95
C GLN A 8 15.23 -22.57 1.28
N ALA A 9 13.99 -22.79 1.71
CA ALA A 9 13.09 -23.76 1.08
C ALA A 9 12.73 -23.37 -0.36
N PHE A 10 12.43 -22.09 -0.59
CA PHE A 10 12.14 -21.57 -1.93
C PHE A 10 13.34 -21.70 -2.88
N LEU A 11 14.55 -21.37 -2.41
CA LEU A 11 15.77 -21.51 -3.21
C LEU A 11 16.04 -22.96 -3.62
N LYS A 12 15.80 -23.94 -2.74
CA LYS A 12 15.91 -25.36 -3.08
C LYS A 12 14.92 -25.77 -4.17
N LEU A 13 13.64 -25.42 -4.00
CA LEU A 13 12.59 -25.66 -5.01
C LEU A 13 12.94 -25.03 -6.36
N ASN A 14 13.44 -23.80 -6.37
CA ASN A 14 13.83 -23.11 -7.60
C ASN A 14 15.06 -23.74 -8.25
N PHE A 15 15.97 -24.33 -7.47
CA PHE A 15 17.11 -25.08 -8.02
C PHE A 15 16.67 -26.42 -8.63
N GLU A 16 15.77 -27.14 -7.96
CA GLU A 16 15.27 -28.45 -8.40
C GLU A 16 14.36 -28.36 -9.64
N LEU A 17 13.53 -27.32 -9.73
CA LEU A 17 12.55 -27.12 -10.81
C LEU A 17 13.00 -26.11 -11.87
N GLY A 18 14.10 -25.38 -11.64
CA GLY A 18 14.60 -24.30 -12.50
C GLY A 18 13.74 -23.01 -12.45
N LEU A 19 14.01 -22.08 -13.38
CA LEU A 19 13.32 -20.78 -13.50
C LEU A 19 11.80 -20.91 -13.75
N GLY A 20 11.32 -22.07 -14.19
CA GLY A 20 9.90 -22.30 -14.51
C GLY A 20 8.95 -22.22 -13.31
N VAL A 21 9.47 -22.19 -12.08
CA VAL A 21 8.64 -21.93 -10.89
C VAL A 21 8.12 -20.51 -10.88
N LEU A 22 8.94 -19.53 -11.27
CA LEU A 22 8.55 -18.12 -11.30
C LEU A 22 7.52 -17.84 -12.39
N ASP A 23 7.62 -18.54 -13.53
CA ASP A 23 6.72 -18.34 -14.67
C ASP A 23 5.29 -18.85 -14.42
N LYS A 24 5.10 -19.75 -13.45
CA LYS A 24 3.80 -20.34 -13.11
C LYS A 24 3.18 -19.74 -11.85
N ASN A 25 3.89 -18.83 -11.19
CA ASN A 25 3.42 -18.23 -9.95
C ASN A 25 2.57 -17.00 -10.23
N VAL A 26 1.36 -17.01 -9.68
CA VAL A 26 0.50 -15.83 -9.59
C VAL A 26 0.68 -15.20 -8.21
N MET A 27 1.07 -13.93 -8.19
CA MET A 27 1.21 -13.12 -6.99
C MET A 27 -0.04 -12.28 -6.77
N MET A 28 -0.34 -11.96 -5.52
CA MET A 28 -1.45 -11.10 -5.14
C MET A 28 -1.02 -10.16 -4.03
N ASP A 29 -1.39 -8.88 -4.16
CA ASP A 29 -1.19 -7.88 -3.12
C ASP A 29 -2.38 -6.91 -3.01
N GLU A 30 -2.58 -6.36 -1.80
CA GLU A 30 -3.56 -5.31 -1.53
C GLU A 30 -2.85 -3.96 -1.34
N THR A 31 -3.05 -3.01 -2.26
CA THR A 31 -2.45 -1.68 -2.20
C THR A 31 -3.53 -0.60 -2.01
N SER A 32 -3.26 0.40 -1.16
CA SER A 32 -4.08 1.61 -1.03
C SER A 32 -3.58 2.71 -1.94
N VAL A 33 -4.38 3.13 -2.92
CA VAL A 33 -4.09 4.28 -3.79
C VAL A 33 -4.77 5.53 -3.24
N SER A 34 -4.00 6.57 -2.94
CA SER A 34 -4.55 7.88 -2.55
C SER A 34 -4.85 8.73 -3.79
N PHE A 35 -6.07 9.27 -3.89
CA PHE A 35 -6.43 10.20 -4.97
C PHE A 35 -5.75 11.56 -4.85
N PHE A 36 -5.17 11.85 -3.69
CA PHE A 36 -4.46 13.09 -3.42
C PHE A 36 -3.04 12.76 -2.95
N THR A 37 -2.04 13.19 -3.72
CA THR A 37 -0.64 13.17 -3.31
C THR A 37 -0.41 14.35 -2.36
N PRO A 38 -0.18 14.13 -1.06
CA PRO A 38 0.11 15.24 -0.16
C PRO A 38 1.40 15.91 -0.60
N GLU A 39 1.34 17.23 -0.72
CA GLU A 39 2.52 18.07 -0.89
C GLU A 39 3.55 17.70 0.19
N SER A 40 4.79 17.42 -0.22
CA SER A 40 5.80 16.96 0.73
C SER A 40 6.04 18.03 1.80
N LYS A 41 6.31 17.63 3.06
CA LYS A 41 6.65 18.58 4.14
C LYS A 41 7.76 19.55 3.72
N ARG A 42 8.71 19.08 2.91
CA ARG A 42 9.82 19.85 2.35
C ARG A 42 9.37 20.89 1.32
N GLY A 43 8.34 20.60 0.52
CA GLY A 43 7.73 21.55 -0.42
C GLY A 43 6.86 22.62 0.26
N SER A 44 6.29 22.29 1.43
CA SER A 44 5.52 23.24 2.25
C SER A 44 6.35 24.11 3.21
N SER A 45 7.68 23.97 3.19
CA SER A 45 8.58 24.73 4.05
C SER A 45 8.70 26.17 3.55
N GLN A 46 7.93 27.06 4.14
CA GLN A 46 8.12 28.50 3.97
C GLN A 46 9.13 29.00 5.01
N TRP A 47 10.14 29.75 4.57
CA TRP A 47 11.03 30.49 5.46
C TRP A 47 10.25 31.67 6.03
N LEU A 48 9.81 31.54 7.27
CA LEU A 48 9.09 32.59 7.98
C LEU A 48 10.04 33.36 8.90
N PRO A 49 9.94 34.71 8.95
CA PRO A 49 10.76 35.52 9.85
C PRO A 49 10.46 35.19 11.32
N LYS A 50 11.49 35.31 12.17
CA LYS A 50 11.40 35.01 13.61
C LYS A 50 10.34 35.90 14.26
N GLY A 51 9.23 35.31 14.71
CA GLY A 51 8.11 36.02 15.37
C GLY A 51 6.81 36.07 14.57
N SER A 52 6.77 35.58 13.33
CA SER A 52 5.52 35.48 12.57
C SER A 52 4.65 34.30 13.04
N TYR A 53 3.33 34.43 12.87
CA TYR A 53 2.40 33.33 13.12
C TYR A 53 2.77 32.07 12.33
N PRO A 54 2.61 30.86 12.92
CA PRO A 54 2.85 29.62 12.21
C PRO A 54 1.92 29.54 10.98
N PRO A 55 2.38 28.97 9.85
CA PRO A 55 1.56 28.89 8.66
C PRO A 55 0.36 28.01 8.98
N LEU A 56 -0.85 28.52 8.68
CA LEU A 56 -2.10 27.81 8.92
C LEU A 56 -2.15 26.58 8.00
N LYS A 57 -1.63 25.44 8.48
CA LYS A 57 -1.70 24.19 7.74
C LYS A 57 -3.15 23.75 7.71
N PHE A 58 -3.84 24.06 6.62
CA PHE A 58 -5.17 23.55 6.37
C PHE A 58 -5.11 22.02 6.48
N LYS A 59 -5.78 21.44 7.50
CA LYS A 59 -5.93 19.99 7.61
C LYS A 59 -6.76 19.52 6.43
N ARG A 60 -6.12 19.17 5.31
CA ARG A 60 -6.81 18.71 4.09
C ARG A 60 -7.49 17.37 4.35
N GLN A 61 -8.82 17.40 4.55
CA GLN A 61 -9.65 16.19 4.67
C GLN A 61 -9.65 15.36 3.38
N GLU A 62 -9.33 15.94 2.22
CA GLU A 62 -9.24 15.22 0.93
C GLU A 62 -8.20 14.08 0.93
N SER A 63 -7.18 14.16 1.79
CA SER A 63 -6.18 13.10 1.99
C SER A 63 -6.75 11.79 2.59
N ARG A 64 -8.00 11.82 3.09
CA ARG A 64 -8.70 10.64 3.61
C ARG A 64 -9.31 9.78 2.50
N LYS A 65 -9.35 10.27 1.26
CA LYS A 65 -9.88 9.51 0.13
C LYS A 65 -8.81 8.53 -0.39
N LYS A 66 -8.89 7.28 0.07
CA LYS A 66 -8.05 6.17 -0.40
C LYS A 66 -8.92 5.10 -1.03
N GLN A 67 -8.50 4.63 -2.20
CA GLN A 67 -9.08 3.50 -2.92
C GLN A 67 -8.22 2.27 -2.64
N MET A 68 -8.82 1.23 -2.06
CA MET A 68 -8.12 -0.05 -1.90
C MET A 68 -8.23 -0.84 -3.20
N VAL A 69 -7.12 -1.40 -3.66
CA VAL A 69 -7.03 -2.21 -4.89
C VAL A 69 -6.35 -3.52 -4.55
N ARG A 70 -6.96 -4.63 -4.95
CA ARG A 70 -6.32 -5.94 -4.95
C ARG A 70 -5.83 -6.21 -6.36
N SER A 71 -4.54 -6.46 -6.53
CA SER A 71 -3.96 -6.77 -7.84
C SER A 71 -3.38 -8.16 -7.83
N PHE A 72 -3.72 -8.94 -8.85
CA PHE A 72 -3.10 -10.22 -9.16
C PHE A 72 -2.21 -10.03 -10.37
N PHE A 73 -0.99 -10.54 -10.31
CA PHE A 73 -0.02 -10.42 -11.40
C PHE A 73 0.86 -11.66 -11.49
N ASP A 74 1.28 -11.97 -12.71
CA ASP A 74 2.25 -13.01 -13.04
C ASP A 74 3.52 -12.38 -13.65
N ASN A 75 4.36 -13.21 -14.28
CA ASN A 75 5.54 -12.76 -15.01
C ASN A 75 5.21 -11.95 -16.29
N CYS A 76 3.99 -12.05 -16.82
CA CYS A 76 3.53 -11.36 -18.03
C CYS A 76 2.87 -10.01 -17.70
N GLY A 77 2.38 -9.84 -16.47
CA GLY A 77 1.84 -8.58 -15.99
C GLY A 77 0.63 -8.76 -15.09
N VAL A 78 -0.27 -7.76 -15.10
CA VAL A 78 -1.46 -7.76 -14.25
C VAL A 78 -2.54 -8.64 -14.88
N ILE A 79 -2.93 -9.69 -14.16
CA ILE A 79 -3.99 -10.61 -14.56
C ILE A 79 -5.36 -10.04 -14.19
N PHE A 80 -5.49 -9.49 -12.98
CA PHE A 80 -6.77 -9.05 -12.45
C PHE A 80 -6.60 -7.92 -11.43
N GLN A 81 -7.51 -6.94 -11.48
CA GLN A 81 -7.60 -5.88 -10.49
C GLN A 81 -9.02 -5.77 -9.96
N HIS A 82 -9.13 -5.72 -8.63
CA HIS A 82 -10.38 -5.53 -7.94
C HIS A 82 -10.33 -4.28 -7.06
N TYR A 83 -11.15 -3.30 -7.44
CA TYR A 83 -11.32 -2.06 -6.68
C TYR A 83 -12.34 -2.31 -5.57
N LEU A 84 -11.89 -2.28 -4.32
CA LEU A 84 -12.80 -2.43 -3.19
C LEU A 84 -13.64 -1.15 -3.04
N PRO A 85 -14.93 -1.23 -2.70
CA PRO A 85 -15.72 -0.03 -2.45
C PRO A 85 -15.03 0.83 -1.39
N MET A 86 -15.04 2.14 -1.63
CA MET A 86 -14.43 3.12 -0.74
C MET A 86 -15.07 3.00 0.64
N ARG A 87 -14.32 2.44 1.60
CA ARG A 87 -14.85 2.11 2.92
C ARG A 87 -15.32 3.39 3.60
N THR A 88 -16.63 3.53 3.79
CA THR A 88 -17.18 4.50 4.73
C THR A 88 -16.82 4.06 6.15
N PRO A 89 -16.54 5.00 7.09
CA PRO A 89 -16.15 4.65 8.46
C PRO A 89 -17.14 3.74 9.21
N SER A 90 -18.37 3.61 8.73
CA SER A 90 -19.47 2.86 9.34
C SER A 90 -19.42 1.34 9.15
N SER A 91 -18.54 0.80 8.29
CA SER A 91 -18.54 -0.64 7.97
C SER A 91 -17.51 -1.46 8.74
N TRP A 92 -16.88 -0.91 9.77
CA TRP A 92 -16.12 -1.73 10.72
C TRP A 92 -17.12 -2.48 11.59
N PRO A 93 -17.00 -3.81 11.80
CA PRO A 93 -17.54 -4.41 13.00
C PRO A 93 -16.69 -3.83 14.13
N CYS A 94 -17.11 -2.68 14.64
CA CYS A 94 -16.67 -2.24 15.94
C CYS A 94 -17.23 -3.30 16.89
N SER A 95 -16.44 -4.33 17.18
CA SER A 95 -16.64 -5.19 18.34
C SER A 95 -16.50 -4.26 19.55
N ARG A 96 -17.63 -3.61 19.88
CA ARG A 96 -17.87 -2.98 21.15
C ARG A 96 -17.83 -4.11 22.15
N MET A 97 -16.65 -4.39 22.70
CA MET A 97 -16.54 -5.10 23.96
C MET A 97 -17.30 -4.23 24.97
N SER A 98 -18.51 -4.68 25.28
CA SER A 98 -19.31 -4.26 26.42
C SER A 98 -18.65 -4.74 27.71
#